data_AF-F9EP18-F1
#
_entry.id   AF-F9EP18-F1
#
_cell.length_a   1.000
_cell.length_b   1.000
_cell.length_c   1.000
_cell.angle_alpha   90.00
_cell.angle_beta   90.00
_cell.angle_gamma   90.00
#
_symmetry.space_group_name_H-M   'P 1'
#
loop_
_entity.id
_entity.type
_entity.pdbx_description
1 polymer ?
#
loop_
_entity_poly.entity_id
_entity_poly.type
_entity_poly.pdbx_seq_one_letter_code
_entity_poly.pdbx_strand_id
1 'polypeptide(L)'
;MKHYNIPVFISHFGCPNACVFCNQKKINGRETDVSLDDLKNIIDSYLKTLPKNSIKQVAFFGGTFTGISMNLQKEYLEVVKNI
;
A
#
# COMPACT_ATOMS: atom_id res chain seq x y z
N MET A 1 -22.85 3.16 -7.31
CA MET A 1 -22.24 1.91 -6.78
C MET A 1 -21.43 2.24 -5.54
N LYS A 2 -21.29 1.31 -4.60
CA LYS A 2 -20.48 1.52 -3.39
C LYS A 2 -18.99 1.34 -3.70
N HIS A 3 -18.17 2.19 -3.12
CA HIS A 3 -16.71 2.16 -3.27
C HIS A 3 -16.06 1.48 -2.06
N TYR A 4 -14.99 0.73 -2.31
CA TYR A 4 -14.19 0.07 -1.31
C TYR A 4 -12.71 0.29 -1.60
N ASN A 5 -11.96 0.63 -0.55
CA ASN A 5 -10.51 0.76 -0.62
C ASN A 5 -9.87 -0.53 -0.11
N ILE A 6 -8.90 -1.05 -0.85
CA ILE A 6 -7.98 -2.10 -0.43
C ILE A 6 -6.74 -1.39 0.13
N PRO A 7 -6.54 -1.38 1.46
CA PRO A 7 -5.43 -0.66 2.06
C PRO A 7 -4.13 -1.46 1.95
N VAL A 8 -3.09 -0.81 1.42
CA VAL A 8 -1.71 -1.33 1.39
C VAL A 8 -0.84 -0.39 2.20
N PHE A 9 -0.22 -0.89 3.27
CA PHE A 9 0.61 -0.07 4.15
C PHE A 9 2.08 -0.18 3.75
N ILE A 10 2.63 0.87 3.13
CA ILE A 10 4.07 1.01 2.86
C ILE A 10 4.78 1.60 4.08
N SER A 11 6.01 1.16 4.32
CA SER A 11 6.78 1.52 5.50
C SER A 11 7.38 2.94 5.38
N HIS A 12 8.16 3.33 6.39
CA HIS A 12 8.71 4.68 6.52
C HIS A 12 9.83 5.01 5.51
N PHE A 13 10.27 4.09 4.65
CA PHE A 13 11.37 4.34 3.69
C PHE A 13 11.10 5.53 2.76
N GLY A 14 9.83 5.85 2.47
CA GLY A 14 9.47 7.03 1.70
C GLY A 14 9.54 8.36 2.45
N CYS A 15 9.76 8.35 3.76
CA CYS A 15 9.75 9.56 4.59
C CYS A 15 11.20 9.98 4.92
N PRO A 16 11.78 10.97 4.21
CA PRO A 16 13.17 11.37 4.44
C PRO A 16 13.38 12.06 5.80
N ASN A 17 12.31 12.48 6.45
CA ASN A 17 12.34 13.25 7.69
C ASN A 17 11.44 12.62 8.77
N ALA A 18 11.88 12.68 10.02
CA ALA A 18 11.06 12.38 11.18
C ALA A 18 10.27 13.62 11.60
N CYS A 19 9.01 13.72 11.18
CA CYS A 19 8.15 14.83 11.58
C CYS A 19 7.85 14.78 13.09
N VAL A 20 7.86 15.92 13.78
CA VAL A 20 7.63 16.01 15.24
C VAL A 20 6.28 15.42 15.70
N PHE A 21 5.31 15.36 14.80
CA PHE A 21 3.98 14.79 15.03
C PHE A 21 3.83 13.35 14.50
N CYS A 22 4.82 12.82 13.78
CA CYS A 22 4.77 11.49 13.18
C CYS A 22 5.62 10.52 13.98
N ASN A 23 5.03 9.42 14.46
CA ASN A 23 5.77 8.32 15.06
C ASN A 23 5.49 6.99 14.34
N GLN A 24 5.72 6.97 13.02
CA GLN A 24 5.51 5.79 12.19
C GLN A 24 6.36 4.59 12.62
N LYS A 25 7.54 4.80 13.20
CA LYS A 25 8.35 3.71 13.78
C LYS A 25 7.59 2.94 14.85
N LYS A 26 6.81 3.63 15.69
CA LYS A 26 5.96 3.00 16.71
C LYS A 26 4.66 2.42 16.14
N ILE A 27 4.14 2.98 15.05
CA ILE A 27 2.82 2.62 14.48
C ILE A 27 2.90 1.42 13.51
N ASN A 28 3.94 1.32 12.69
CA ASN A 28 3.95 0.39 11.55
C ASN A 28 4.25 -1.07 11.90
N GLY A 29 4.81 -1.37 13.09
CA GLY A 29 5.03 -2.74 13.58
C GLY A 29 5.89 -3.66 12.69
N ARG A 30 6.39 -3.16 11.55
CA ARG A 30 7.22 -3.84 10.56
C ARG A 30 8.40 -2.95 10.23
N GLU A 31 9.58 -3.56 10.18
CA GLU A 31 10.84 -2.90 9.83
C GLU A 31 11.08 -2.85 8.31
N THR A 32 10.36 -3.66 7.52
CA THR A 32 10.53 -3.78 6.07
C THR A 32 9.29 -3.34 5.29
N ASP A 33 9.50 -2.88 4.06
CA ASP A 33 8.43 -2.58 3.11
C ASP A 33 7.66 -3.84 2.69
N VAL A 34 6.46 -3.61 2.14
CA VAL A 34 5.61 -4.64 1.52
C VAL A 34 6.31 -5.15 0.25
N SER A 35 6.52 -6.46 0.15
CA SER A 35 7.05 -7.06 -1.08
C SER A 35 6.01 -7.06 -2.20
N LEU A 36 6.43 -7.28 -3.45
CA LEU A 36 5.49 -7.42 -4.57
C LEU A 36 4.52 -8.61 -4.39
N ASP A 37 5.00 -9.70 -3.80
CA ASP A 37 4.18 -10.86 -3.47
C ASP A 37 3.19 -10.55 -2.35
N ASP A 38 3.62 -9.83 -1.30
CA ASP A 38 2.71 -9.36 -0.25
C ASP A 38 1.61 -8.47 -0.83
N LEU A 39 1.97 -7.53 -1.71
CA LEU A 39 1.02 -6.63 -2.37
C LEU A 39 -0.05 -7.42 -3.12
N LYS A 40 0.36 -8.38 -3.94
CA LYS A 40 -0.55 -9.25 -4.68
C LYS A 40 -1.45 -10.05 -3.75
N ASN A 41 -0.87 -10.70 -2.73
CA ASN A 41 -1.61 -11.50 -1.76
C ASN A 41 -2.64 -10.68 -0.98
N ILE A 42 -2.29 -9.44 -0.59
CA ILE A 42 -3.21 -8.50 0.05
C ILE A 42 -4.39 -8.23 -0.90
N ILE A 43 -4.13 -7.82 -2.14
CA ILE A 43 -5.20 -7.49 -3.09
C ILE A 43 -6.12 -8.69 -3.31
N ASP A 44 -5.56 -9.86 -3.59
CA ASP A 44 -6.33 -11.09 -3.81
C ASP A 44 -7.19 -11.49 -2.60
N SER A 45 -6.68 -11.29 -1.37
CA SER A 45 -7.45 -11.58 -0.16
C SER A 45 -8.67 -10.67 0.01
N TYR A 46 -8.53 -9.37 -0.31
CA TYR A 46 -9.65 -8.43 -0.26
C TYR A 46 -10.64 -8.68 -1.40
N LEU A 47 -10.17 -8.99 -2.61
CA LEU A 47 -11.06 -9.30 -3.74
C LEU A 47 -11.97 -10.50 -3.47
N LYS A 48 -11.52 -11.47 -2.66
CA LYS A 48 -12.33 -12.62 -2.24
C LYS A 48 -13.45 -12.25 -1.25
N THR A 49 -13.32 -11.16 -0.50
CA THR A 49 -14.25 -10.80 0.58
C THR A 49 -15.14 -9.60 0.23
N LEU A 50 -14.68 -8.72 -0.66
CA LEU A 50 -15.43 -7.53 -1.08
C LEU A 50 -16.58 -7.90 -2.04
N PRO A 51 -17.71 -7.16 -2.00
CA PRO A 51 -18.86 -7.43 -2.88
C PRO A 51 -18.50 -7.40 -4.37
N LYS A 52 -19.06 -8.31 -5.17
CA LYS A 52 -18.80 -8.37 -6.62
C LYS A 52 -19.22 -7.07 -7.33
N ASN A 53 -20.45 -6.60 -7.08
CA ASN A 53 -21.00 -5.35 -7.65
C ASN A 53 -20.58 -4.10 -6.86
N SER A 54 -19.27 -3.87 -6.76
CA SER A 54 -18.70 -2.68 -6.12
C SER A 54 -17.48 -2.18 -6.87
N ILE A 55 -17.22 -0.87 -6.74
CA ILE A 55 -15.98 -0.26 -7.23
C ILE A 55 -14.90 -0.49 -6.16
N LYS A 56 -13.73 -0.93 -6.60
CA LYS A 56 -12.61 -1.32 -5.72
C LYS A 56 -11.38 -0.55 -6.16
N GLN A 57 -10.67 0.03 -5.21
CA GLN A 57 -9.47 0.84 -5.47
C GLN A 57 -8.38 0.41 -4.50
N VAL A 58 -7.15 0.28 -5.00
CA VAL A 58 -5.99 0.09 -4.13
C VAL A 58 -5.55 1.46 -3.61
N ALA A 59 -5.32 1.56 -2.30
CA ALA A 59 -4.89 2.78 -1.66
C ALA A 59 -3.63 2.51 -0.84
N PHE A 60 -2.53 3.19 -1.19
CA PHE A 60 -1.27 3.12 -0.46
C PHE A 60 -1.30 4.08 0.74
N PHE A 61 -1.03 3.54 1.93
CA PHE A 61 -1.03 4.23 3.21
C PHE A 61 0.31 4.05 3.93
N GLY A 62 0.53 4.78 5.01
CA GLY A 62 1.77 4.72 5.78
C GLY A 62 2.76 5.77 5.28
N GLY A 63 3.91 5.34 4.78
CA GLY A 63 4.96 6.25 4.29
C GLY A 63 4.55 7.10 3.08
N THR A 64 5.48 7.91 2.59
CA THR A 64 5.25 8.73 1.39
C THR A 64 5.50 7.88 0.14
N PHE A 65 4.44 7.49 -0.58
CA PHE A 65 4.56 6.67 -1.79
C PHE A 65 5.50 7.30 -2.83
N THR A 66 5.38 8.60 -3.06
CA THR A 66 6.25 9.32 -4.01
C THR A 66 7.69 9.50 -3.50
N GLY A 67 7.95 9.16 -2.24
CA GLY A 67 9.29 9.20 -1.63
C GLY A 67 10.09 7.91 -1.82
N ILE A 68 9.48 6.81 -2.28
CA ILE A 68 10.21 5.59 -2.67
C ILE A 68 10.77 5.75 -4.10
N SER A 69 11.69 4.87 -4.51
CA SER A 69 12.31 4.96 -5.84
C SER A 69 11.27 4.87 -6.97
N MET A 70 11.49 5.60 -8.07
CA MET A 70 10.59 5.58 -9.23
C MET A 70 10.41 4.16 -9.82
N ASN A 71 11.45 3.31 -9.72
CA ASN A 71 11.35 1.91 -10.15
C ASN A 71 10.38 1.12 -9.25
N LEU A 72 10.50 1.24 -7.92
CA LEU A 72 9.61 0.55 -7.00
C LEU A 72 8.16 1.06 -7.12
N GLN A 73 7.96 2.36 -7.34
CA GLN A 73 6.63 2.91 -7.64
C GLN A 73 6.03 2.26 -8.89
N LYS A 74 6.80 2.12 -9.97
CA LYS A 74 6.36 1.45 -11.20
C LYS A 74 6.04 -0.02 -10.97
N GLU A 75 6.87 -0.75 -10.23
CA GLU A 75 6.64 -2.15 -9.90
C GLU A 75 5.33 -2.34 -9.11
N TYR A 76 5.09 -1.52 -8.09
CA TYR A 76 3.82 -1.55 -7.34
C TYR A 76 2.62 -1.24 -8.23
N LEU A 77 2.69 -0.21 -9.08
CA LEU A 77 1.60 0.16 -9.96
C LEU A 77 1.34 -0.90 -11.04
N GLU A 78 2.37 -1.55 -11.57
CA GLU A 78 2.21 -2.65 -12.52
C GLU A 78 1.57 -3.89 -11.87
N VAL A 79 1.89 -4.21 -10.61
CA VAL A 79 1.15 -5.27 -9.89
C VAL A 79 -0.33 -4.92 -9.81
N VAL A 80 -0.69 -3.69 -9.40
CA VAL A 80 -2.08 -3.25 -9.29
C VAL A 80 -2.81 -3.26 -10.64
N LYS A 81 -2.13 -2.89 -11.73
CA LYS A 81 -2.70 -2.84 -13.07
C LYS A 81 -2.96 -4.22 -13.69
N ASN A 82 -2.20 -5.22 -13.29
CA ASN A 82 -2.26 -6.58 -13.85
C ASN A 82 -3.15 -7.55 -13.04
N ILE A 83 -3.89 -7.05 -12.03
CA ILE A 83 -4.89 -7.80 -11.25
C ILE A 83 -6.29 -7.37 -11.71
#